data_AF-A0A0D2FY62-F1
#
_entry.id   AF-A0A0D2FY62-F1
#
_cell.length_a   1.000
_cell.length_b   1.000
_cell.length_c   1.000
_cell.angle_alpha   90.00
_cell.angle_beta   90.00
_cell.angle_gamma   90.00
#
_symmetry.space_group_name_H-M   'P 1'
#
loop_
_entity.id
_entity.type
_entity.pdbx_description
1 polymer ?
#
loop_
_entity_poly.entity_id
_entity_poly.type
_entity_poly.pdbx_seq_one_letter_code
_entity_poly.pdbx_strand_id
1 'polypeptide(L)'
;MSKHCQIVSLYVGQVLSLGDTTSIQVKRFDERQMPGLSSNPIAVTFSYTTAFWSWEDWEMELDWLALRGHEKILLEVFRDIGLSQSEVLNFFSGPAFQAWNRFGNIQSSWTGQLLLSWIDDQFELQKQILQRMVDLGMTPVLPAFTGFVSRTFPEVFPNSTFVNISQWNGFSAEYTNVTFLELTNPLFAQLQKNFITKQRQHYGNVSHIYTLDQFNENDPLSRDLDDLKRLGNAVWQSLKDADPNAIWMMQGWLFF
;
A
#
# COMPACT_ATOMS: atom_id res chain seq x y z
N MET A 1 -26.81 23.73 -11.03
CA MET A 1 -27.55 22.46 -11.27
C MET A 1 -26.87 21.82 -12.47
N SER A 2 -26.13 20.70 -12.45
CA SER A 2 -25.93 19.60 -11.51
C SER A 2 -24.43 19.27 -11.53
N LYS A 3 -23.76 19.27 -10.37
CA LYS A 3 -22.37 18.81 -10.23
C LYS A 3 -22.41 17.29 -10.12
N HIS A 4 -22.29 16.59 -11.25
CA HIS A 4 -22.05 15.15 -11.24
C HIS A 4 -20.59 14.94 -10.81
N CYS A 5 -20.40 14.49 -9.57
CA CYS A 5 -19.10 14.25 -8.98
C CYS A 5 -18.57 12.90 -9.50
N GLN A 6 -17.42 12.93 -10.16
CA GLN A 6 -16.76 11.77 -10.76
C GLN A 6 -15.85 11.11 -9.72
N ILE A 7 -15.95 9.79 -9.57
CA ILE A 7 -15.05 8.97 -8.73
C ILE A 7 -13.89 8.55 -9.62
N VAL A 8 -12.65 8.85 -9.29
CA VAL A 8 -11.56 8.73 -10.27
C VAL A 8 -10.45 7.81 -9.79
N SER A 9 -10.13 6.76 -10.56
CA SER A 9 -9.05 5.79 -10.24
C SER A 9 -8.54 5.06 -11.49
N LEU A 10 -7.23 5.09 -11.77
CA LEU A 10 -6.59 4.15 -12.71
C LEU A 10 -6.26 2.85 -12.02
N TYR A 11 -7.15 1.88 -12.15
CA TYR A 11 -6.77 0.49 -12.04
C TYR A 11 -7.49 -0.28 -13.14
N VAL A 12 -6.74 -0.95 -14.02
CA VAL A 12 -7.21 -2.25 -14.54
C VAL A 12 -7.05 -3.23 -13.37
N GLY A 13 -7.89 -3.04 -12.35
CA GLY A 13 -7.86 -3.76 -11.10
C GLY A 13 -9.15 -4.52 -10.93
N GLN A 14 -9.05 -5.63 -10.23
CA GLN A 14 -10.22 -6.35 -9.75
C GLN A 14 -10.52 -5.81 -8.35
N VAL A 15 -11.73 -5.33 -8.11
CA VAL A 15 -12.22 -5.07 -6.75
C VAL A 15 -12.93 -6.29 -6.23
N LEU A 16 -12.51 -6.71 -5.05
CA LEU A 16 -13.15 -7.78 -4.31
C LEU A 16 -14.18 -7.14 -3.37
N SER A 17 -15.47 -7.34 -3.65
CA SER A 17 -16.57 -6.81 -2.83
C SER A 17 -17.49 -7.96 -2.44
N LEU A 18 -17.72 -8.14 -1.14
CA LEU A 18 -18.56 -9.19 -0.59
C LEU A 18 -19.87 -8.61 -0.05
N GLY A 19 -21.00 -9.08 -0.58
CA GLY A 19 -22.25 -9.16 0.16
C GLY A 19 -22.26 -10.42 1.03
N ASP A 20 -23.26 -10.58 1.89
CA ASP A 20 -23.38 -11.52 3.04
C ASP A 20 -23.20 -13.05 2.80
N THR A 21 -22.46 -13.51 1.78
CA THR A 21 -22.19 -14.93 1.52
C THR A 21 -20.71 -15.19 1.27
N THR A 22 -20.23 -16.33 1.76
CA THR A 22 -18.84 -16.82 1.90
C THR A 22 -18.02 -17.02 0.59
N SER A 23 -18.24 -16.23 -0.45
CA SER A 23 -17.52 -16.35 -1.73
C SER A 23 -16.93 -15.01 -2.19
N ILE A 24 -15.60 -14.87 -2.19
CA ILE A 24 -14.90 -13.66 -2.68
C ILE A 24 -15.38 -13.36 -4.11
N GLN A 25 -16.19 -12.31 -4.28
CA GLN A 25 -16.66 -11.89 -5.60
C GLN A 25 -15.63 -10.93 -6.20
N VAL A 26 -14.94 -11.40 -7.23
CA VAL A 26 -14.02 -10.63 -8.05
C VAL A 26 -14.83 -9.82 -9.05
N LYS A 27 -14.95 -8.50 -8.85
CA LYS A 27 -15.48 -7.60 -9.86
C LYS A 27 -14.33 -6.97 -10.63
N ARG A 28 -14.23 -7.31 -11.92
CA ARG A 28 -13.41 -6.56 -12.86
C ARG A 28 -14.10 -5.23 -13.14
N PHE A 29 -13.42 -4.11 -12.95
CA PHE A 29 -13.98 -2.83 -13.39
C PHE A 29 -13.99 -2.76 -14.91
N ASP A 30 -15.17 -2.60 -15.49
CA ASP A 30 -15.41 -2.14 -16.86
C ASP A 30 -16.13 -0.79 -16.71
N GLU A 31 -15.60 0.28 -17.30
CA GLU A 31 -16.14 1.65 -17.24
C GLU A 31 -17.63 1.73 -17.59
N ARG A 32 -18.15 0.72 -18.32
CA ARG A 32 -19.56 0.64 -18.74
C ARG A 32 -20.54 0.18 -17.65
N GLN A 33 -20.07 -0.35 -16.52
CA GLN A 33 -20.94 -0.91 -15.47
C GLN A 33 -21.26 0.07 -14.32
N MET A 34 -20.60 1.24 -14.26
CA MET A 34 -20.95 2.34 -13.34
C MET A 34 -20.70 3.70 -14.01
N PRO A 35 -21.73 4.41 -14.49
CA PRO A 35 -21.53 5.73 -15.09
C PRO A 35 -21.07 6.73 -14.02
N GLY A 36 -19.83 7.22 -14.14
CA GLY A 36 -19.26 8.21 -13.21
C GLY A 36 -17.79 8.01 -12.81
N LEU A 37 -17.12 6.94 -13.29
CA LEU A 37 -15.68 6.72 -13.07
C LEU A 37 -14.81 7.08 -14.28
N SER A 38 -13.74 7.86 -14.06
CA SER A 38 -12.63 8.11 -15.01
C SER A 38 -11.28 7.84 -14.31
N SER A 39 -10.13 7.85 -15.00
CA SER A 39 -8.89 7.21 -14.49
C SER A 39 -7.60 8.05 -14.72
N ASN A 40 -6.67 8.24 -13.73
CA ASN A 40 -5.21 8.60 -13.91
C ASN A 40 -4.29 8.18 -12.68
N PRO A 41 -2.94 8.38 -12.69
CA PRO A 41 -1.81 7.46 -13.08
C PRO A 41 -1.48 6.25 -12.17
N ILE A 42 -0.68 5.33 -12.74
CA ILE A 42 -0.18 4.06 -12.16
C ILE A 42 0.82 4.27 -11.01
N ALA A 43 0.93 3.29 -10.10
CA ALA A 43 1.76 3.40 -8.87
C ALA A 43 3.24 3.77 -9.10
N VAL A 44 3.83 3.38 -10.23
CA VAL A 44 5.22 3.75 -10.56
C VAL A 44 5.39 5.24 -10.91
N THR A 45 4.32 5.95 -11.27
CA THR A 45 4.34 7.39 -11.56
C THR A 45 4.73 8.23 -10.33
N PHE A 46 4.45 7.72 -9.13
CA PHE A 46 4.90 8.34 -7.87
C PHE A 46 6.43 8.41 -7.76
N SER A 47 7.11 7.43 -8.36
CA SER A 47 8.56 7.34 -8.40
C SER A 47 9.15 8.01 -9.63
N TYR A 48 8.64 7.70 -10.83
CA TYR A 48 9.26 8.13 -12.07
C TYR A 48 9.03 9.60 -12.42
N THR A 49 7.90 10.18 -12.01
CA THR A 49 7.51 11.52 -12.44
C THR A 49 7.46 12.48 -11.28
N THR A 50 6.86 12.05 -10.17
CA THR A 50 6.45 12.99 -9.12
C THR A 50 7.34 12.92 -7.87
N ALA A 51 8.46 12.19 -7.88
CA ALA A 51 9.30 11.98 -6.70
C ALA A 51 9.83 13.28 -6.04
N PHE A 52 9.90 14.38 -6.80
CA PHE A 52 10.46 15.67 -6.36
C PHE A 52 9.49 16.86 -6.48
N TRP A 53 8.20 16.59 -6.70
CA TRP A 53 7.18 17.63 -6.89
C TRP A 53 6.85 18.37 -5.58
N SER A 54 6.60 19.67 -5.68
CA SER A 54 6.07 20.51 -4.59
C SER A 54 4.54 20.52 -4.57
N TRP A 55 3.93 21.27 -3.64
CA TRP A 55 2.48 21.45 -3.62
C TRP A 55 1.97 22.12 -4.90
N GLU A 56 2.68 23.11 -5.43
CA GLU A 56 2.28 23.85 -6.63
C GLU A 56 2.21 22.95 -7.86
N ASP A 57 3.15 21.99 -8.00
CA ASP A 57 3.10 20.98 -9.06
C ASP A 57 1.88 20.06 -8.90
N TRP A 58 1.54 19.75 -7.64
CA TRP A 58 0.44 18.85 -7.29
C TRP A 58 -0.93 19.50 -7.39
N GLU A 59 -1.10 20.78 -7.05
CA GLU A 59 -2.39 21.48 -7.12
C GLU A 59 -3.03 21.35 -8.52
N MET A 60 -2.22 21.25 -9.56
CA MET A 60 -2.66 21.04 -10.95
C MET A 60 -3.00 19.57 -11.27
N GLU A 61 -2.34 18.61 -10.63
CA GLU A 61 -2.50 17.16 -10.86
C GLU A 61 -3.48 16.50 -9.86
N LEU A 62 -3.86 17.22 -8.80
CA LEU A 62 -4.61 16.71 -7.65
C LEU A 62 -6.02 16.23 -7.95
N ASP A 63 -6.47 16.42 -9.18
CA ASP A 63 -7.65 15.76 -9.69
C ASP A 63 -7.48 14.22 -9.78
N TRP A 64 -6.31 13.63 -9.46
CA TRP A 64 -5.99 12.26 -9.87
C TRP A 64 -5.30 11.27 -8.90
N LEU A 65 -4.80 11.59 -7.69
CA LEU A 65 -3.83 10.68 -7.00
C LEU A 65 -3.83 10.57 -5.45
N ALA A 66 -3.56 9.35 -4.92
CA ALA A 66 -3.59 9.04 -3.48
C ALA A 66 -2.60 7.95 -2.96
N LEU A 67 -1.29 8.03 -3.23
CA LEU A 67 -0.32 7.03 -2.72
C LEU A 67 0.91 7.60 -2.01
N ARG A 68 0.80 8.74 -1.30
CA ARG A 68 1.92 9.29 -0.48
C ARG A 68 1.68 9.11 1.02
N GLY A 69 2.69 9.41 1.85
CA GLY A 69 2.61 9.35 3.31
C GLY A 69 2.68 7.95 3.94
N HIS A 70 2.81 6.89 3.13
CA HIS A 70 2.92 5.51 3.60
C HIS A 70 4.11 5.29 4.54
N GLU A 71 5.28 5.88 4.24
CA GLU A 71 6.52 5.69 5.00
C GLU A 71 6.38 6.21 6.43
N LYS A 72 5.67 7.33 6.63
CA LYS A 72 5.44 7.89 7.97
C LYS A 72 4.59 6.96 8.83
N ILE A 73 3.49 6.46 8.27
CA ILE A 73 2.61 5.52 8.99
C ILE A 73 3.38 4.23 9.32
N LEU A 74 4.12 3.69 8.36
CA LEU A 74 4.91 2.46 8.58
C LEU A 74 6.01 2.68 9.63
N LEU A 75 6.70 3.81 9.60
CA LEU A 75 7.69 4.22 10.59
C LEU A 75 7.11 4.22 12.00
N GLU A 76 5.93 4.83 12.18
CA GLU A 76 5.26 4.85 13.47
C GLU A 76 4.80 3.46 13.92
N VAL A 77 4.20 2.65 13.03
CA VAL A 77 3.79 1.28 13.38
C VAL A 77 4.98 0.44 13.82
N PHE A 78 6.10 0.50 13.09
CA PHE A 78 7.27 -0.33 13.37
C PHE A 78 7.99 0.10 14.66
N ARG A 79 7.99 1.41 14.96
CA ARG A 79 8.52 1.91 16.22
C ARG A 79 7.67 1.51 17.43
N ASP A 80 6.34 1.52 17.30
CA ASP A 80 5.43 1.13 18.38
C ASP A 80 5.59 -0.35 18.79
N ILE A 81 6.07 -1.18 17.88
CA ILE A 81 6.32 -2.61 18.12
C ILE A 81 7.76 -2.93 18.52
N GLY A 82 8.62 -1.91 18.71
CA GLY A 82 9.94 -2.06 19.32
C GLY A 82 11.14 -1.90 18.40
N LEU A 83 10.97 -1.61 17.11
CA LEU A 83 12.12 -1.31 16.24
C LEU A 83 12.66 0.09 16.53
N SER A 84 13.99 0.23 16.52
CA SER A 84 14.64 1.52 16.53
C SER A 84 14.39 2.26 15.22
N GLN A 85 14.43 3.59 15.27
CA GLN A 85 14.26 4.42 14.08
C GLN A 85 15.24 4.05 12.96
N SER A 86 16.51 3.80 13.29
CA SER A 86 17.54 3.41 12.31
C SER A 86 17.23 2.09 11.62
N GLU A 87 16.67 1.11 12.33
CA GLU A 87 16.31 -0.18 11.75
C GLU A 87 15.14 -0.06 10.77
N VAL A 88 14.21 0.85 11.04
CA VAL A 88 13.11 1.15 10.12
C VAL A 88 13.60 1.96 8.92
N LEU A 89 14.45 2.96 9.12
CA LEU A 89 15.01 3.75 8.02
C LEU A 89 15.91 2.92 7.08
N ASN A 90 16.57 1.89 7.60
CA ASN A 90 17.35 0.94 6.78
C ASN A 90 16.49 0.09 5.85
N PHE A 91 15.19 -0.07 6.15
CA PHE A 91 14.27 -0.81 5.28
C PHE A 91 13.86 0.01 4.05
N PHE A 92 13.71 1.32 4.20
CA PHE A 92 13.27 2.19 3.12
C PHE A 92 14.32 2.38 2.02
N SER A 93 13.86 2.46 0.78
CA SER A 93 14.69 2.86 -0.35
C SER A 93 14.91 4.37 -0.44
N GLY A 94 15.75 4.81 -1.38
CA GLY A 94 15.83 6.22 -1.73
C GLY A 94 14.49 6.77 -2.25
N PRO A 95 14.27 8.11 -2.21
CA PRO A 95 13.00 8.76 -2.61
C PRO A 95 12.47 8.32 -3.97
N ALA A 96 13.35 8.27 -4.98
CA ALA A 96 12.98 7.92 -6.35
C ALA A 96 12.52 6.47 -6.50
N PHE A 97 12.79 5.59 -5.52
CA PHE A 97 12.55 4.15 -5.63
C PHE A 97 11.43 3.62 -4.72
N GLN A 98 10.71 4.51 -4.04
CA GLN A 98 9.70 4.14 -3.04
C GLN A 98 8.55 3.29 -3.59
N ALA A 99 8.18 3.43 -4.87
CA ALA A 99 7.15 2.56 -5.47
C ALA A 99 7.55 1.07 -5.39
N TRP A 100 8.77 0.72 -5.81
CA TRP A 100 9.27 -0.66 -5.75
C TRP A 100 9.49 -1.14 -4.31
N ASN A 101 9.80 -0.24 -3.38
CA ASN A 101 9.90 -0.60 -1.97
C ASN A 101 8.54 -0.94 -1.36
N ARG A 102 7.49 -0.18 -1.69
CA ARG A 102 6.11 -0.44 -1.25
C ARG A 102 5.55 -1.75 -1.80
N PHE A 103 5.92 -2.09 -3.04
CA PHE A 103 5.63 -3.39 -3.66
C PHE A 103 6.53 -4.53 -3.19
N GLY A 104 7.48 -4.26 -2.30
CA GLY A 104 8.41 -5.25 -1.78
C GLY A 104 9.41 -5.78 -2.81
N ASN A 105 9.50 -5.23 -4.02
CA ASN A 105 10.52 -5.65 -4.98
C ASN A 105 11.93 -5.35 -4.48
N ILE A 106 12.09 -4.21 -3.79
CA ILE A 106 13.35 -3.74 -3.26
C ILE A 106 13.25 -3.33 -1.79
N GLN A 107 14.38 -3.28 -1.12
CA GLN A 107 14.55 -2.71 0.22
C GLN A 107 15.91 -2.04 0.33
N SER A 108 16.06 -1.22 1.36
CA SER A 108 17.27 -0.43 1.59
C SER A 108 17.58 0.52 0.42
N SER A 109 18.59 1.36 0.62
CA SER A 109 18.90 2.44 -0.31
C SER A 109 20.36 2.38 -0.75
N TRP A 110 20.58 2.52 -2.06
CA TRP A 110 21.91 2.59 -2.67
C TRP A 110 22.70 3.84 -2.26
N THR A 111 22.03 4.89 -1.77
CA THR A 111 22.65 6.19 -1.49
C THR A 111 22.59 6.56 0.00
N GLY A 112 22.37 5.58 0.88
CA GLY A 112 22.22 5.79 2.33
C GLY A 112 20.76 5.94 2.79
N GLN A 113 20.56 6.05 4.10
CA GLN A 113 19.23 6.05 4.72
C GLN A 113 18.34 7.19 4.20
N LEU A 114 17.05 6.88 4.06
CA LEU A 114 16.03 7.89 3.75
C LEU A 114 15.97 8.94 4.87
N LEU A 115 16.00 10.22 4.49
CA LEU A 115 15.96 11.31 5.46
C LEU A 115 14.58 11.41 6.12
N LEU A 116 14.56 11.55 7.44
CA LEU A 116 13.31 11.78 8.18
C LEU A 116 12.58 13.03 7.69
N SER A 117 13.30 14.10 7.38
CA SER A 117 12.70 15.34 6.87
C SER A 117 11.91 15.07 5.59
N TRP A 118 12.44 14.22 4.69
CA TRP A 118 11.71 13.84 3.48
C TRP A 118 10.43 13.05 3.82
N ILE A 119 10.49 12.12 4.77
CA ILE A 119 9.31 11.36 5.22
C ILE A 119 8.23 12.32 5.78
N ASP A 120 8.65 13.28 6.60
CA ASP A 120 7.76 14.28 7.19
C ASP A 120 7.16 15.22 6.12
N ASP A 121 7.98 15.70 5.18
CA ASP A 121 7.53 16.54 4.06
C ASP A 121 6.50 15.81 3.18
N GLN A 122 6.75 14.54 2.84
CA GLN A 122 5.81 13.72 2.08
C GLN A 122 4.51 13.45 2.83
N PHE A 123 4.59 13.36 4.16
CA PHE A 123 3.44 13.12 5.00
C PHE A 123 2.55 14.36 5.12
N GLU A 124 3.13 15.55 5.31
CA GLU A 124 2.38 16.81 5.31
C GLU A 124 1.78 17.11 3.93
N LEU A 125 2.50 16.80 2.86
CA LEU A 125 1.95 16.87 1.51
C LEU A 125 0.74 15.93 1.35
N GLN A 126 0.83 14.69 1.81
CA GLN A 126 -0.30 13.74 1.73
C GLN A 126 -1.55 14.27 2.46
N LYS A 127 -1.41 14.94 3.61
CA LYS A 127 -2.55 15.53 4.31
C LYS A 127 -3.25 16.60 3.47
N GLN A 128 -2.48 17.48 2.82
CA GLN A 128 -3.02 18.52 1.94
C GLN A 128 -3.73 17.91 0.73
N ILE A 129 -3.12 16.89 0.13
CA ILE A 129 -3.69 16.12 -0.99
C ILE A 129 -5.04 15.50 -0.60
N LEU A 130 -5.08 14.77 0.52
CA LEU A 130 -6.30 14.10 0.98
C LEU A 130 -7.41 15.09 1.31
N GLN A 131 -7.07 16.20 1.99
CA GLN A 131 -8.05 17.25 2.27
C GLN A 131 -8.63 17.82 0.98
N ARG A 132 -7.78 18.11 -0.02
CA ARG A 132 -8.21 18.63 -1.31
C ARG A 132 -9.11 17.65 -2.07
N MET A 133 -8.77 16.37 -2.08
CA MET A 133 -9.60 15.31 -2.67
C MET A 133 -11.00 15.29 -2.04
N VAL A 134 -11.07 15.34 -0.70
CA VAL A 134 -12.34 15.36 0.04
C VAL A 134 -13.15 16.63 -0.29
N ASP A 135 -12.52 17.80 -0.34
CA ASP A 135 -13.19 19.07 -0.68
C ASP A 135 -13.78 19.06 -2.10
N LEU A 136 -13.16 18.31 -3.02
CA LEU A 136 -13.63 18.09 -4.39
C LEU A 136 -14.69 16.99 -4.50
N GLY A 137 -14.98 16.27 -3.41
CA GLY A 137 -15.92 15.14 -3.38
C GLY A 137 -15.34 13.83 -3.90
N MET A 138 -14.01 13.73 -4.05
CA MET A 138 -13.32 12.52 -4.47
C MET A 138 -13.22 11.53 -3.30
N THR A 139 -13.18 10.23 -3.61
CA THR A 139 -12.90 9.17 -2.63
C THR A 139 -11.45 8.72 -2.79
N PRO A 140 -10.53 9.07 -1.85
CA PRO A 140 -9.15 8.65 -1.96
C PRO A 140 -9.01 7.13 -1.79
N VAL A 141 -8.06 6.53 -2.49
CA VAL A 141 -7.62 5.15 -2.21
C VAL A 141 -6.44 5.23 -1.27
N LEU A 142 -6.50 4.60 -0.10
CA LEU A 142 -5.42 4.67 0.89
C LEU A 142 -4.54 3.41 0.83
N PRO A 143 -3.23 3.49 1.09
CA PRO A 143 -2.42 2.28 1.17
C PRO A 143 -2.75 1.49 2.45
N ALA A 144 -2.50 0.19 2.41
CA ALA A 144 -2.60 -0.71 3.55
C ALA A 144 -1.28 -1.48 3.76
N PHE A 145 -1.11 -2.10 4.94
CA PHE A 145 0.12 -2.83 5.27
C PHE A 145 0.27 -4.09 4.40
N THR A 146 1.32 -4.14 3.59
CA THR A 146 1.51 -5.19 2.58
C THR A 146 2.10 -6.49 3.12
N GLY A 147 2.61 -6.49 4.37
CA GLY A 147 3.33 -7.63 4.95
C GLY A 147 4.84 -7.61 4.70
N PHE A 148 5.34 -6.67 3.90
CA PHE A 148 6.78 -6.43 3.77
C PHE A 148 7.33 -5.73 5.00
N VAL A 149 8.45 -6.23 5.50
CA VAL A 149 9.05 -5.81 6.76
C VAL A 149 10.57 -5.73 6.67
N SER A 150 11.19 -5.00 7.60
CA SER A 150 12.64 -4.95 7.73
C SER A 150 13.22 -6.33 8.08
N ARG A 151 14.48 -6.57 7.69
CA ARG A 151 15.22 -7.81 8.02
C ARG A 151 15.40 -8.04 9.53
N THR A 152 15.19 -7.02 10.35
CA THR A 152 15.31 -7.12 11.82
C THR A 152 14.03 -7.66 12.47
N PHE A 153 12.92 -7.78 11.75
CA PHE A 153 11.65 -8.28 12.31
C PHE A 153 11.75 -9.67 12.94
N PRO A 154 12.44 -10.66 12.34
CA PRO A 154 12.61 -11.97 12.96
C PRO A 154 13.31 -11.94 14.32
N GLU A 155 14.14 -10.92 14.59
CA GLU A 155 14.81 -10.76 15.89
C GLU A 155 13.83 -10.25 16.96
N VAL A 156 12.92 -9.35 16.56
CA VAL A 156 11.88 -8.79 17.45
C VAL A 156 10.73 -9.79 17.68
N PHE A 157 10.41 -10.60 16.67
CA PHE A 157 9.31 -11.56 16.66
C PHE A 157 9.76 -12.98 16.34
N PRO A 158 10.58 -13.63 17.18
CA PRO A 158 11.18 -14.94 16.87
C PRO A 158 10.17 -16.09 16.73
N ASN A 159 8.96 -15.91 17.25
CA ASN A 159 7.87 -16.89 17.16
C ASN A 159 6.95 -16.67 15.95
N SER A 160 7.25 -15.67 15.10
CA SER A 160 6.48 -15.41 13.88
C SER A 160 7.16 -16.00 12.65
N THR A 161 6.36 -16.36 11.66
CA THR A 161 6.86 -16.93 10.40
C THR A 161 7.19 -15.81 9.43
N PHE A 162 8.45 -15.79 8.99
CA PHE A 162 8.91 -14.90 7.94
C PHE A 162 9.53 -15.70 6.81
N VAL A 163 9.35 -15.21 5.60
CA VAL A 163 10.00 -15.72 4.39
C VAL A 163 10.60 -14.56 3.63
N ASN A 164 11.58 -14.81 2.79
CA ASN A 164 12.09 -13.79 1.87
C ASN A 164 11.48 -14.03 0.49
N ILE A 165 10.97 -12.97 -0.13
CA ILE A 165 10.46 -13.07 -1.50
C ILE A 165 11.60 -13.21 -2.54
N SER A 166 11.23 -13.36 -3.80
CA SER A 166 12.17 -13.53 -4.92
C SER A 166 13.16 -12.37 -5.05
N GLN A 167 14.35 -12.68 -5.57
CA GLN A 167 15.24 -11.66 -6.11
C GLN A 167 14.57 -10.98 -7.30
N TRP A 168 14.60 -9.65 -7.35
CA TRP A 168 13.92 -8.90 -8.40
C TRP A 168 14.90 -8.37 -9.44
N ASN A 169 14.61 -8.61 -10.72
CA ASN A 169 15.26 -8.03 -11.90
C ASN A 169 16.81 -8.04 -11.89
N GLY A 170 17.42 -9.08 -11.31
CA GLY A 170 18.88 -9.25 -11.25
C GLY A 170 19.62 -8.33 -10.28
N PHE A 171 18.91 -7.49 -9.51
CA PHE A 171 19.53 -6.67 -8.46
C PHE A 171 20.03 -7.54 -7.31
N SER A 172 21.09 -7.11 -6.61
CA SER A 172 21.69 -7.92 -5.55
C SER A 172 20.69 -8.25 -4.43
N ALA A 173 20.91 -9.37 -3.76
CA ALA A 173 20.07 -9.82 -2.66
C ALA A 173 20.05 -8.81 -1.50
N GLU A 174 21.07 -7.95 -1.37
CA GLU A 174 21.12 -6.86 -0.38
C GLU A 174 19.93 -5.91 -0.53
N TYR A 175 19.63 -5.51 -1.78
CA TYR A 175 18.59 -4.54 -2.12
C TYR A 175 17.26 -5.17 -2.54
N THR A 176 17.17 -6.50 -2.57
CA THR A 176 15.95 -7.26 -2.93
C THR A 176 15.70 -8.34 -1.87
N ASN A 177 15.04 -9.46 -2.23
CA ASN A 177 14.74 -10.55 -1.30
C ASN A 177 14.09 -10.04 -0.01
N VAL A 178 13.07 -9.20 -0.17
CA VAL A 178 12.44 -8.48 0.94
C VAL A 178 11.81 -9.46 1.92
N THR A 179 12.04 -9.21 3.21
CA THR A 179 11.46 -10.04 4.27
C THR A 179 9.96 -9.80 4.32
N PHE A 180 9.22 -10.89 4.33
CA PHE A 180 7.77 -10.92 4.22
C PHE A 180 7.20 -11.72 5.38
N LEU A 181 6.35 -11.05 6.15
CA LEU A 181 5.57 -11.67 7.22
C LEU A 181 4.47 -12.52 6.59
N GLU A 182 4.41 -13.79 6.97
CA GLU A 182 3.36 -14.68 6.47
C GLU A 182 1.98 -14.12 6.82
N LEU A 183 1.10 -13.99 5.82
CA LEU A 183 -0.17 -13.27 5.95
C LEU A 183 -1.17 -13.96 6.90
N THR A 184 -1.04 -15.28 7.08
CA THR A 184 -1.85 -16.04 8.04
C THR A 184 -1.32 -15.94 9.48
N ASN A 185 -0.17 -15.30 9.69
CA ASN A 185 0.36 -15.06 11.03
C ASN A 185 -0.52 -14.02 11.76
N PRO A 186 -0.92 -14.25 13.03
CA PRO A 186 -1.69 -13.27 13.79
C PRO A 186 -1.06 -11.88 13.88
N LEU A 187 0.27 -11.79 13.82
CA LEU A 187 1.01 -10.53 13.78
C LEU A 187 0.63 -9.69 12.55
N PHE A 188 0.35 -10.31 11.40
CA PHE A 188 -0.05 -9.57 10.19
C PHE A 188 -1.35 -8.81 10.41
N ALA A 189 -2.38 -9.48 10.95
CA ALA A 189 -3.66 -8.84 11.27
C ALA A 189 -3.52 -7.73 12.32
N GLN A 190 -2.66 -7.94 13.33
CA GLN A 190 -2.36 -6.92 14.33
C GLN A 190 -1.70 -5.69 13.71
N LEU A 191 -0.68 -5.86 12.87
CA LEU A 191 0.02 -4.77 12.19
C LEU A 191 -0.88 -4.05 11.20
N GLN A 192 -1.72 -4.78 10.46
CA GLN A 192 -2.72 -4.21 9.55
C GLN A 192 -3.69 -3.29 10.30
N LYS A 193 -4.20 -3.74 11.45
CA LYS A 193 -5.07 -2.93 12.30
C LYS A 193 -4.37 -1.70 12.86
N ASN A 194 -3.13 -1.84 13.32
CA ASN A 194 -2.33 -0.71 13.80
C ASN A 194 -2.09 0.32 12.69
N PHE A 195 -1.76 -0.15 11.48
CA PHE A 195 -1.51 0.70 10.32
C PHE A 195 -2.75 1.52 9.94
N ILE A 196 -3.91 0.87 9.77
CA ILE A 196 -5.17 1.54 9.43
C ILE A 196 -5.61 2.47 10.57
N THR A 197 -5.41 2.07 11.82
CA THR A 197 -5.74 2.91 12.99
C THR A 197 -4.93 4.20 12.99
N LYS A 198 -3.61 4.12 12.80
CA LYS A 198 -2.74 5.31 12.71
C LYS A 198 -3.07 6.17 11.50
N GLN A 199 -3.30 5.55 10.35
CA GLN A 199 -3.73 6.25 9.15
C GLN A 199 -5.02 7.05 9.40
N ARG A 200 -6.02 6.45 10.06
CA ARG A 200 -7.27 7.12 10.43
C ARG A 200 -7.08 8.20 11.51
N GLN A 201 -6.15 8.02 12.45
CA GLN A 201 -5.80 9.06 13.44
C GLN A 201 -5.24 10.32 12.76
N HIS A 202 -4.44 10.15 11.72
CA HIS A 202 -3.78 11.26 11.03
C HIS A 202 -4.63 11.90 9.94
N TYR A 203 -5.38 11.10 9.19
CA TYR A 203 -6.13 11.57 8.02
C TYR A 203 -7.63 11.68 8.26
N GLY A 204 -8.15 11.13 9.36
CA GLY A 204 -9.58 10.97 9.58
C GLY A 204 -10.18 9.81 8.77
N ASN A 205 -11.50 9.69 8.80
CA ASN A 205 -12.23 8.64 8.07
C ASN A 205 -12.60 9.11 6.65
N VAL A 206 -11.58 9.30 5.80
CA VAL A 206 -11.74 9.86 4.44
C VAL A 206 -12.04 8.81 3.37
N SER A 207 -11.80 7.52 3.66
CA SER A 207 -12.07 6.42 2.74
C SER A 207 -12.19 5.08 3.46
N HIS A 208 -12.85 4.15 2.77
CA HIS A 208 -12.90 2.72 3.10
C HIS A 208 -12.23 1.86 2.01
N ILE A 209 -11.56 2.49 1.03
CA ILE A 209 -10.90 1.79 -0.07
C ILE A 209 -9.40 1.74 0.20
N TYR A 210 -8.87 0.52 0.27
CA TYR A 210 -7.48 0.27 0.58
C TYR A 210 -6.79 -0.48 -0.56
N THR A 211 -5.62 0.02 -0.97
CA THR A 211 -4.75 -0.67 -1.93
C THR A 211 -3.65 -1.45 -1.23
N LEU A 212 -3.45 -2.69 -1.66
CA LEU A 212 -2.51 -3.65 -1.07
C LEU A 212 -2.17 -4.70 -2.13
N ASP A 213 -0.89 -4.74 -2.55
CA ASP A 213 -0.37 -5.68 -3.55
C ASP A 213 0.93 -6.33 -3.05
N GLN A 214 0.98 -7.67 -2.99
CA GLN A 214 2.18 -8.41 -2.52
C GLN A 214 3.00 -9.05 -3.64
N PHE A 215 2.37 -9.47 -4.73
CA PHE A 215 3.04 -10.25 -5.76
C PHE A 215 3.18 -9.47 -7.08
N ASN A 216 3.26 -8.15 -6.99
CA ASN A 216 3.56 -7.31 -8.16
C ASN A 216 5.01 -7.57 -8.60
N GLU A 217 5.17 -8.29 -9.71
CA GLU A 217 6.48 -8.71 -10.25
C GLU A 217 7.37 -9.50 -9.28
N ASN A 218 6.76 -10.11 -8.26
CA ASN A 218 7.42 -11.04 -7.36
C ASN A 218 6.78 -12.43 -7.52
N ASP A 219 7.58 -13.48 -7.47
CA ASP A 219 7.05 -14.84 -7.50
C ASP A 219 6.23 -15.11 -6.21
N PRO A 220 5.01 -15.66 -6.32
CA PRO A 220 4.27 -16.09 -5.15
C PRO A 220 5.00 -17.25 -4.46
N LEU A 221 4.88 -17.31 -3.13
CA LEU A 221 5.52 -18.33 -2.30
C LEU A 221 5.04 -19.76 -2.61
N SER A 222 3.82 -19.88 -3.12
CA SER A 222 3.20 -21.11 -3.58
C SER A 222 2.37 -20.83 -4.84
N ARG A 223 2.31 -21.80 -5.74
CA ARG A 223 1.42 -21.79 -6.92
C ARG A 223 0.18 -22.66 -6.70
N ASP A 224 0.04 -23.26 -5.51
CA ASP A 224 -1.13 -24.05 -5.14
C ASP A 224 -2.37 -23.15 -4.96
N LEU A 225 -3.51 -23.56 -5.52
CA LEU A 225 -4.71 -22.73 -5.52
C LEU A 225 -5.29 -22.53 -4.12
N ASP A 226 -5.18 -23.53 -3.24
CA ASP A 226 -5.74 -23.42 -1.90
C ASP A 226 -4.85 -22.58 -1.00
N ASP A 227 -3.53 -22.62 -1.19
CA ASP A 227 -2.60 -21.66 -0.58
C ASP A 227 -2.90 -20.23 -1.04
N LEU A 228 -3.08 -19.99 -2.34
CA LEU A 228 -3.39 -18.66 -2.88
C LEU A 228 -4.74 -18.13 -2.35
N LYS A 229 -5.77 -18.98 -2.29
CA LYS A 229 -7.07 -18.61 -1.67
C LYS A 229 -6.91 -18.27 -0.20
N ARG A 230 -6.12 -19.04 0.55
CA ARG A 230 -5.87 -18.81 1.98
C ARG A 230 -5.17 -17.47 2.20
N LEU A 231 -4.16 -17.14 1.38
CA LEU A 231 -3.47 -15.85 1.42
C LEU A 231 -4.43 -14.71 1.10
N GLY A 232 -5.19 -14.79 0.01
CA GLY A 232 -6.17 -13.77 -0.37
C GLY A 232 -7.24 -13.54 0.70
N ASN A 233 -7.71 -14.62 1.35
CA ASN A 233 -8.65 -14.51 2.47
C ASN A 233 -8.01 -13.86 3.70
N ALA A 234 -6.76 -14.18 4.03
CA ALA A 234 -6.07 -13.57 5.16
C ALA A 234 -5.91 -12.05 4.99
N VAL A 235 -5.61 -11.58 3.78
CA VAL A 235 -5.55 -10.14 3.44
C VAL A 235 -6.92 -9.48 3.57
N TRP A 236 -7.93 -10.09 2.96
CA TRP A 236 -9.28 -9.55 3.01
C TRP A 236 -9.79 -9.46 4.45
N GLN A 237 -9.58 -10.52 5.24
CA GLN A 237 -10.01 -10.56 6.64
C GLN A 237 -9.26 -9.54 7.48
N SER A 238 -7.94 -9.37 7.31
CA SER A 238 -7.17 -8.38 8.07
C SER A 238 -7.63 -6.94 7.80
N LEU A 239 -8.03 -6.62 6.56
CA LEU A 239 -8.66 -5.35 6.21
C LEU A 239 -10.02 -5.20 6.88
N LYS A 240 -10.87 -6.24 6.85
CA LYS A 240 -12.20 -6.22 7.48
C LYS A 240 -12.14 -6.09 9.00
N ASP A 241 -11.16 -6.70 9.64
CA ASP A 241 -10.96 -6.61 11.09
C ASP A 241 -10.52 -5.21 11.52
N ALA A 242 -9.84 -4.47 10.64
CA ALA A 242 -9.42 -3.09 10.87
C ALA A 242 -10.51 -2.06 10.50
N ASP A 243 -11.28 -2.36 9.45
CA ASP A 243 -12.41 -1.57 8.99
C ASP A 243 -13.50 -2.49 8.38
N PRO A 244 -14.65 -2.66 9.05
CA PRO A 244 -15.74 -3.50 8.56
C PRO A 244 -16.23 -3.14 7.14
N ASN A 245 -16.09 -1.87 6.75
CA ASN A 245 -16.50 -1.38 5.44
C ASN A 245 -15.37 -1.46 4.39
N ALA A 246 -14.20 -2.00 4.74
CA ALA A 246 -13.05 -2.03 3.86
C ALA A 246 -13.37 -2.67 2.50
N ILE A 247 -12.91 -2.02 1.44
CA ILE A 247 -12.87 -2.49 0.07
C ILE A 247 -11.39 -2.67 -0.28
N TRP A 248 -11.02 -3.90 -0.65
CA TRP A 248 -9.68 -4.19 -1.14
C TRP A 248 -9.60 -3.90 -2.63
N MET A 249 -8.76 -2.92 -2.97
CA MET A 249 -8.36 -2.59 -4.33
C MET A 249 -7.02 -3.26 -4.64
N MET A 250 -6.97 -4.08 -5.70
CA MET A 250 -5.77 -4.82 -6.10
C MET A 250 -5.45 -4.55 -7.57
N GLN A 251 -4.16 -4.46 -7.90
CA GLN A 251 -3.68 -4.35 -9.26
C GLN A 251 -3.84 -5.67 -10.02
N GLY A 252 -4.39 -5.60 -11.23
CA GLY A 252 -4.51 -6.77 -12.10
C GLY A 252 -3.22 -7.13 -12.84
N TRP A 253 -2.15 -6.34 -12.72
CA TRP A 253 -0.91 -6.49 -13.49
C TRP A 253 -0.28 -7.88 -13.34
N LEU A 254 -0.29 -8.43 -12.12
CA LEU A 254 0.32 -9.73 -11.80
C LEU A 254 -0.32 -10.93 -12.54
N PHE A 255 -1.44 -10.72 -13.24
CA PHE A 255 -2.12 -11.76 -14.03
C PHE A 255 -1.80 -11.72 -15.54
N PHE A 256 -0.93 -10.79 -15.98
CA PHE A 256 -0.48 -10.64 -17.37
C PHE A 256 1.00 -11.00 -17.50
#